data_AF-A0A940GV21-F1
#
_entry.id   AF-A0A940GV21-F1
#
_cell.length_a   1.000
_cell.length_b   1.000
_cell.length_c   1.000
_cell.angle_alpha   90.00
_cell.angle_beta   90.00
_cell.angle_gamma   90.00
#
_symmetry.space_group_name_H-M   'P 1'
#
loop_
_entity.id
_entity.type
_entity.pdbx_description
1 polymer ?
#
loop_
_entity_poly.entity_id
_entity_poly.type
_entity_poly.pdbx_seq_one_letter_code
_entity_poly.pdbx_strand_id
1 'polypeptide(L)'
;MAGFGHGDGMIASLLLTVASITAPSADCATRLEQARAAYGVYDVAAAERAYAALAAASCPSDVTGVAETEMARIAWLVHNRPADAIDRLKRVLPSHPDPCGAAVLLGRILSASGRPSETSAALMPYRERCAALESGVLLEIIKASVDQAAAGPLATRRPNLETARAMLGGLSELARASLAGARLRLAIGLGLADRALALEGWRDFYWLDATVKPQAFGGSDAEVRRTFEAGLAPGASEFDRLALVKLLIRGGFADEAERLIDGRAKGEAWKAPLAYLEMRRRLAALLLAHDRAWARGERPDDAPFEANLVQALKDAVAAAGHPADDPWPALRELWGLFGTTGRSNGVSGLHLGHVSTDRSEEVRQSRRQGEVRFISLDNMIANGFSGWLGDGTFAPGGWAADGQIIQVRARYVQSALDWAAVASGGPARERYLALMERRSAGDADIARTEPIAFLPGLADRIRVQAIDALARELRVAGDDPATFPRRFARLWYDRSFEGTIHLHEGRHALDQLSYAGAQALSDDELEYRAKLSELRYSTSPRVMLGSIYGRLIGGTTGHGIANERLLRDLIAWMREHKEAVDGFDSGRCQLCQLDLLSDAQLRMVAESLDPETR
;
A
#
# COMPACT_ATOMS: atom_id res chain seq x y z
N MET A 1 25.51 73.72 -48.12
CA MET A 1 25.67 72.89 -46.92
C MET A 1 24.78 71.66 -47.13
N ALA A 2 25.09 70.77 -48.08
CA ALA A 2 26.16 69.75 -48.09
C ALA A 2 25.96 68.73 -46.95
N GLY A 3 25.65 67.45 -47.16
CA GLY A 3 25.44 66.61 -48.36
C GLY A 3 24.80 65.28 -47.89
N PHE A 4 23.84 64.69 -48.61
CA PHE A 4 23.94 63.81 -49.80
C PHE A 4 24.37 62.35 -49.53
N GLY A 5 23.52 61.42 -50.00
CA GLY A 5 23.77 59.98 -50.23
C GLY A 5 22.54 59.12 -49.86
N HIS A 6 21.56 58.90 -50.77
CA HIS A 6 21.41 57.69 -51.62
C HIS A 6 21.66 56.39 -50.83
N GLY A 7 20.69 55.49 -50.61
CA GLY A 7 19.71 54.95 -51.55
C GLY A 7 20.18 53.54 -51.96
N ASP A 8 19.44 52.52 -51.50
CA ASP A 8 19.26 51.16 -52.06
C ASP A 8 19.44 49.99 -51.06
N GLY A 9 18.44 49.09 -51.05
CA GLY A 9 18.56 47.74 -50.49
C GLY A 9 17.44 47.30 -49.53
N MET A 10 16.18 47.24 -49.98
CA MET A 10 15.16 46.45 -49.28
C MET A 10 15.45 44.95 -49.47
N ILE A 11 16.12 44.34 -48.49
CA ILE A 11 16.13 42.87 -48.32
C ILE A 11 14.98 42.53 -47.38
N ALA A 12 13.98 41.82 -47.90
CA ALA A 12 12.89 41.25 -47.13
C ALA A 12 13.42 40.13 -46.21
N SER A 13 13.65 40.43 -44.94
CA SER A 13 13.87 39.42 -43.90
C SER A 13 12.52 38.83 -43.48
N LEU A 14 12.24 37.63 -43.99
CA LEU A 14 11.17 36.76 -43.53
C LEU A 14 11.53 36.28 -42.11
N LEU A 15 11.03 36.98 -41.09
CA LEU A 15 11.11 36.53 -39.70
C LEU A 15 10.16 35.34 -39.51
N LEU A 16 10.71 34.13 -39.61
CA LEU A 16 10.02 32.91 -39.18
C LEU A 16 9.97 32.94 -37.64
N THR A 17 8.88 33.47 -37.08
CA THR A 17 8.57 33.31 -35.66
C THR A 17 8.11 31.87 -35.45
N VAL A 18 9.03 30.96 -35.16
CA VAL A 18 8.68 29.64 -34.63
C VAL A 18 8.21 29.86 -33.20
N ALA A 19 6.91 30.09 -33.04
CA ALA A 19 6.29 30.01 -31.72
C ALA A 19 6.43 28.57 -31.24
N SER A 20 7.24 28.34 -30.20
CA SER A 20 7.37 27.05 -29.54
C SER A 20 6.03 26.67 -28.91
N ILE A 21 5.24 25.84 -29.59
CA ILE A 21 3.98 25.26 -29.10
C ILE A 21 4.28 24.11 -28.11
N THR A 22 5.07 24.38 -27.07
CA THR A 22 5.52 23.38 -26.09
C THR A 22 5.32 23.86 -24.66
N ALA A 23 4.09 24.15 -24.25
CA ALA A 23 3.82 24.67 -22.90
C ALA A 23 2.49 24.29 -22.20
N PRO A 24 1.43 23.72 -22.83
CA PRO A 24 0.22 23.37 -22.06
C PRO A 24 0.33 22.08 -21.24
N SER A 25 1.11 21.09 -21.70
CA SER A 25 1.08 19.73 -21.14
C SER A 25 1.88 19.57 -19.83
N ALA A 26 3.05 20.22 -19.73
CA ALA A 26 3.90 20.16 -18.54
C ALA A 26 3.25 20.81 -17.31
N ASP A 27 2.47 21.87 -17.52
CA ASP A 27 1.71 22.56 -16.48
C ASP A 27 0.62 21.66 -15.87
N CYS A 28 -0.16 20.95 -16.70
CA CYS A 28 -1.19 20.02 -16.25
C CYS A 28 -0.61 18.87 -15.40
N ALA A 29 0.52 18.30 -15.80
CA ALA A 29 1.18 17.23 -15.04
C ALA A 29 1.68 17.72 -13.67
N THR A 30 2.28 18.91 -13.63
CA THR A 30 2.75 19.54 -12.39
C THR A 30 1.58 19.83 -11.44
N ARG A 31 0.49 20.43 -11.93
CA ARG A 31 -0.72 20.69 -11.15
C ARG A 31 -1.38 19.40 -10.64
N LEU A 32 -1.31 18.30 -11.41
CA LEU A 32 -1.80 17.00 -10.96
C LEU A 32 -0.98 16.46 -9.77
N GLU A 33 0.34 16.60 -9.79
CA GLU A 33 1.19 16.20 -8.66
C GLU A 33 0.96 17.10 -7.43
N GLN A 34 0.69 18.39 -7.61
CA GLN A 34 0.28 19.29 -6.52
C GLN A 34 -1.05 18.85 -5.89
N ALA A 35 -2.05 18.47 -6.71
CA ALA A 35 -3.33 17.94 -6.22
C ALA A 35 -3.13 16.66 -5.39
N ARG A 36 -2.26 15.75 -5.87
CA ARG A 36 -1.87 14.53 -5.14
C ARG A 36 -1.13 14.83 -3.85
N ALA A 37 -0.24 15.82 -3.85
CA ALA A 37 0.49 16.23 -2.66
C ALA A 37 -0.47 16.78 -1.60
N ALA A 38 -1.41 17.65 -1.98
CA ALA A 38 -2.46 18.15 -1.09
C ALA A 38 -3.27 17.00 -0.47
N TYR A 39 -3.69 16.02 -1.27
CA TYR A 39 -4.39 14.84 -0.76
C TYR A 39 -3.52 14.00 0.19
N GLY A 40 -2.23 13.85 -0.14
CA GLY A 40 -1.26 13.10 0.64
C GLY A 40 -0.94 13.71 2.02
N VAL A 41 -1.06 15.03 2.16
CA VAL A 41 -0.99 15.75 3.46
C VAL A 41 -2.37 16.00 4.08
N TYR A 42 -3.39 15.31 3.56
CA TYR A 42 -4.76 15.31 4.04
C TYR A 42 -5.52 16.64 3.91
N ASP A 43 -5.06 17.56 3.06
CA ASP A 43 -5.84 18.72 2.63
C ASP A 43 -6.77 18.33 1.48
N VAL A 44 -7.80 17.56 1.83
CA VAL A 44 -8.81 17.04 0.88
C VAL A 44 -9.51 18.19 0.15
N ALA A 45 -9.77 19.31 0.84
CA ALA A 45 -10.44 20.46 0.24
C ALA A 45 -9.57 21.14 -0.84
N ALA A 46 -8.27 21.32 -0.59
CA ALA A 46 -7.35 21.81 -1.62
C ALA A 46 -7.18 20.81 -2.76
N ALA A 47 -7.07 19.51 -2.46
CA ALA A 47 -6.99 18.47 -3.47
C ALA A 47 -8.23 18.46 -4.37
N GLU A 48 -9.45 18.50 -3.80
CA GLU A 48 -10.71 18.53 -4.55
C GLU A 48 -10.79 19.76 -5.47
N ARG A 49 -10.41 20.95 -4.99
CA ARG A 49 -10.34 22.16 -5.82
C ARG A 49 -9.34 22.00 -6.97
N ALA A 50 -8.16 21.45 -6.71
CA ALA A 50 -7.13 21.27 -7.71
C ALA A 50 -7.54 20.23 -8.77
N TYR A 51 -8.14 19.11 -8.38
CA TYR A 51 -8.67 18.12 -9.31
C TYR A 51 -9.83 18.68 -10.15
N ALA A 52 -10.74 19.44 -9.54
CA ALA A 52 -11.83 20.08 -10.28
C ALA A 52 -11.30 21.08 -11.33
N ALA A 53 -10.27 21.86 -10.99
CA ALA A 53 -9.63 22.77 -11.93
C ALA A 53 -8.93 22.04 -13.09
N LEU A 54 -8.30 20.89 -12.82
CA LEU A 54 -7.70 20.04 -13.86
C LEU A 54 -8.77 19.43 -14.77
N ALA A 55 -9.88 18.96 -14.20
CA ALA A 55 -10.97 18.36 -14.96
C ALA A 55 -11.67 19.37 -15.89
N ALA A 56 -11.71 20.65 -15.50
CA ALA A 56 -12.30 21.73 -16.30
C ALA A 56 -11.32 22.36 -17.31
N ALA A 57 -10.01 22.12 -17.17
CA ALA A 57 -8.99 22.69 -18.04
C ALA A 57 -8.80 21.88 -19.34
N SER A 58 -8.19 22.49 -20.36
CA SER A 58 -7.74 21.81 -21.58
C SER A 58 -6.49 20.96 -21.33
N CYS A 59 -6.57 20.00 -20.40
CA CYS A 59 -5.49 19.07 -20.10
C CYS A 59 -5.57 17.80 -20.98
N PRO A 60 -4.44 17.09 -21.17
CA PRO A 60 -4.43 15.76 -21.76
C PRO A 60 -5.41 14.79 -21.07
N SER A 61 -5.98 13.85 -21.83
CA SER A 61 -7.04 12.96 -21.34
C SER A 61 -6.61 12.01 -20.21
N ASP A 62 -5.32 11.71 -20.08
CA ASP A 62 -4.77 10.97 -18.94
C ASP A 62 -4.80 11.80 -17.66
N VAL A 63 -4.46 13.09 -17.72
CA VAL A 63 -4.54 14.00 -16.58
C VAL A 63 -5.98 14.23 -16.16
N THR A 64 -6.85 14.58 -17.11
CA THR A 64 -8.30 14.78 -16.86
C THR A 64 -8.94 13.50 -16.33
N GLY A 65 -8.54 12.34 -16.89
CA GLY A 65 -8.99 11.03 -16.46
C GLY A 65 -8.67 10.71 -15.00
N VAL A 66 -7.43 10.97 -14.58
CA VAL A 66 -7.01 10.82 -13.19
C VAL A 66 -7.75 11.79 -12.28
N ALA A 67 -7.87 13.06 -12.67
CA ALA A 67 -8.55 14.07 -11.86
C ALA A 67 -10.03 13.72 -11.60
N GLU A 68 -10.76 13.27 -12.62
CA GLU A 68 -12.15 12.78 -12.46
C GLU A 68 -12.23 11.52 -11.59
N THR A 69 -11.24 10.62 -11.70
CA THR A 69 -11.17 9.41 -10.86
C THR A 69 -10.99 9.76 -9.38
N GLU A 70 -10.10 10.70 -9.05
CA GLU A 70 -9.88 11.14 -7.67
C GLU A 70 -11.07 11.96 -7.14
N MET A 71 -11.73 12.77 -7.97
CA MET A 71 -12.99 13.41 -7.58
C MET A 71 -14.10 12.40 -7.29
N ALA A 72 -14.20 11.31 -8.07
CA ALA A 72 -15.14 10.23 -7.78
C ALA A 72 -14.81 9.52 -6.46
N ARG A 73 -13.52 9.29 -6.17
CA ARG A 73 -13.06 8.77 -4.88
C ARG A 73 -13.49 9.68 -3.72
N ILE A 74 -13.23 10.98 -3.82
CA ILE A 74 -13.61 11.96 -2.79
C ILE A 74 -15.14 12.01 -2.62
N ALA A 75 -15.89 12.03 -3.71
CA ALA A 75 -17.36 11.99 -3.68
C ALA A 75 -17.88 10.76 -2.91
N TRP A 76 -17.33 9.57 -3.17
CA TRP A 76 -17.74 8.35 -2.48
C TRP A 76 -17.25 8.27 -1.02
N LEU A 77 -15.94 8.37 -0.80
CA LEU A 77 -15.32 8.13 0.50
C LEU A 77 -15.65 9.24 1.49
N VAL A 78 -15.39 10.49 1.11
CA VAL A 78 -15.45 11.66 2.00
C VAL A 78 -16.87 12.20 2.11
N HIS A 79 -17.54 12.36 0.97
CA HIS A 79 -18.86 13.00 0.90
C HIS A 79 -20.04 12.02 0.99
N ASN A 80 -19.78 10.71 0.98
CA ASN A 80 -20.83 9.68 0.99
C ASN A 80 -21.85 9.84 -0.16
N ARG A 81 -21.37 10.21 -1.36
CA ARG A 81 -22.15 10.39 -2.60
C ARG A 81 -21.78 9.34 -3.64
N PRO A 82 -22.15 8.06 -3.43
CA PRO A 82 -21.79 6.97 -4.35
C PRO A 82 -22.42 7.15 -5.75
N ALA A 83 -23.61 7.73 -5.86
CA ALA A 83 -24.26 7.99 -7.15
C ALA A 83 -23.44 8.96 -8.00
N ASP A 84 -23.04 10.11 -7.44
CA ASP A 84 -22.19 11.10 -8.10
C ASP A 84 -20.86 10.48 -8.55
N ALA A 85 -20.25 9.66 -7.69
CA ALA A 85 -19.00 8.98 -7.99
C ALA A 85 -19.15 7.98 -9.16
N ILE A 86 -20.22 7.16 -9.15
CA ILE A 86 -20.53 6.22 -10.23
C ILE A 86 -20.74 6.97 -11.56
N ASP A 87 -21.50 8.05 -11.54
CA ASP A 87 -21.81 8.82 -12.75
C ASP A 87 -20.55 9.47 -13.34
N ARG A 88 -19.65 10.00 -12.49
CA ARG A 88 -18.34 10.50 -12.92
C ARG A 88 -17.51 9.42 -13.59
N LEU A 89 -17.37 8.25 -12.95
CA LEU A 89 -16.58 7.15 -13.48
C LEU A 89 -17.13 6.62 -14.79
N LYS A 90 -18.46 6.43 -14.90
CA LYS A 90 -19.11 6.00 -16.15
C LYS A 90 -18.89 6.98 -17.30
N ARG A 91 -18.83 8.29 -17.02
CA ARG A 91 -18.54 9.30 -18.06
C ARG A 91 -17.09 9.26 -18.53
N VAL A 92 -16.13 9.12 -17.61
CA VAL A 92 -14.70 9.25 -17.95
C VAL A 92 -14.09 7.97 -18.52
N LEU A 93 -14.55 6.80 -18.06
CA LEU A 93 -13.96 5.51 -18.40
C LEU A 93 -13.86 5.20 -19.91
N PRO A 94 -14.87 5.49 -20.76
CA PRO A 94 -14.80 5.22 -22.19
C PRO A 94 -13.64 5.95 -22.90
N SER A 95 -13.30 7.16 -22.44
CA SER A 95 -12.24 7.99 -23.01
C SER A 95 -10.91 7.91 -22.23
N HIS A 96 -10.87 7.16 -21.11
CA HIS A 96 -9.69 7.11 -20.27
C HIS A 96 -8.57 6.31 -20.95
N PRO A 97 -7.36 6.88 -21.14
CA PRO A 97 -6.23 6.17 -21.80
C PRO A 97 -5.68 5.02 -20.96
N ASP A 98 -5.98 5.01 -19.65
CA ASP A 98 -5.60 3.94 -18.71
C ASP A 98 -6.75 3.65 -17.71
N PRO A 99 -7.84 2.98 -18.13
CA PRO A 99 -9.11 2.96 -17.39
C PRO A 99 -9.07 2.06 -16.15
N CYS A 100 -8.00 1.29 -15.92
CA CYS A 100 -8.04 0.14 -15.02
C CYS A 100 -8.24 0.53 -13.56
N GLY A 101 -7.51 1.53 -13.06
CA GLY A 101 -7.73 2.05 -11.70
C GLY A 101 -9.12 2.64 -11.49
N ALA A 102 -9.64 3.38 -12.49
CA ALA A 102 -10.99 3.94 -12.45
C ALA A 102 -12.09 2.85 -12.51
N ALA A 103 -11.86 1.78 -13.27
CA ALA A 103 -12.78 0.65 -13.38
C ALA A 103 -12.80 -0.15 -12.07
N VAL A 104 -11.64 -0.40 -11.46
CA VAL A 104 -11.56 -1.01 -10.12
C VAL A 104 -12.34 -0.17 -9.11
N LEU A 105 -12.13 1.15 -9.09
CA LEU A 105 -12.86 2.05 -8.20
C LEU A 105 -14.39 1.98 -8.43
N LEU A 106 -14.84 1.96 -9.69
CA LEU A 106 -16.26 1.80 -10.01
C LEU A 106 -16.84 0.50 -9.46
N GLY A 107 -16.12 -0.63 -9.63
CA GLY A 107 -16.54 -1.92 -9.10
C GLY A 107 -16.66 -1.95 -7.58
N ARG A 108 -15.70 -1.32 -6.90
CA ARG A 108 -15.70 -1.19 -5.44
C ARG A 108 -16.88 -0.36 -4.95
N ILE A 109 -17.15 0.79 -5.59
CA ILE A 109 -18.28 1.66 -5.21
C ILE A 109 -19.62 0.94 -5.42
N LEU A 110 -19.79 0.25 -6.56
CA LEU A 110 -21.02 -0.52 -6.84
C LEU A 110 -21.24 -1.62 -5.81
N SER A 111 -20.21 -2.41 -5.51
CA SER A 111 -20.27 -3.48 -4.51
C SER A 111 -20.57 -2.94 -3.10
N ALA A 112 -19.86 -1.89 -2.67
CA ALA A 112 -20.08 -1.24 -1.38
C ALA A 112 -21.46 -0.57 -1.25
N SER A 113 -22.07 -0.18 -2.38
CA SER A 113 -23.42 0.40 -2.43
C SER A 113 -24.53 -0.65 -2.53
N GLY A 114 -24.21 -1.94 -2.32
CA GLY A 114 -25.20 -3.03 -2.40
C GLY A 114 -25.67 -3.34 -3.82
N ARG A 115 -24.87 -3.02 -4.84
CA ARG A 115 -25.20 -3.22 -6.27
C ARG A 115 -24.24 -4.22 -6.96
N PRO A 116 -23.93 -5.40 -6.37
CA PRO A 116 -22.95 -6.31 -6.95
C PRO A 116 -23.41 -6.92 -8.29
N SER A 117 -24.72 -6.95 -8.59
CA SER A 117 -25.24 -7.36 -9.91
C SER A 117 -24.83 -6.40 -11.03
N GLU A 118 -24.69 -5.12 -10.73
CA GLU A 118 -24.28 -4.11 -11.70
C GLU A 118 -22.77 -4.08 -11.92
N THR A 119 -21.98 -4.48 -10.92
CA THR A 119 -20.51 -4.49 -11.00
C THR A 119 -20.03 -5.28 -12.21
N SER A 120 -20.46 -6.53 -12.38
CA SER A 120 -19.99 -7.37 -13.48
C SER A 120 -20.32 -6.77 -14.86
N ALA A 121 -21.52 -6.22 -15.03
CA ALA A 121 -21.94 -5.59 -16.28
C ALA A 121 -21.15 -4.30 -16.57
N ALA A 122 -20.89 -3.48 -15.54
CA ALA A 122 -20.15 -2.23 -15.67
C ALA A 122 -18.66 -2.45 -15.97
N LEU A 123 -18.08 -3.55 -15.49
CA LEU A 123 -16.64 -3.84 -15.62
C LEU A 123 -16.28 -4.69 -16.84
N MET A 124 -17.24 -5.43 -17.41
CA MET A 124 -16.97 -6.32 -18.55
C MET A 124 -16.27 -5.63 -19.74
N PRO A 125 -16.62 -4.38 -20.14
CA PRO A 125 -15.95 -3.71 -21.26
C PRO A 125 -14.44 -3.45 -21.03
N TYR A 126 -14.00 -3.43 -19.78
CA TYR A 126 -12.60 -3.14 -19.41
C TYR A 126 -11.79 -4.40 -19.10
N ARG A 127 -12.44 -5.57 -19.07
CA ARG A 127 -11.83 -6.84 -18.66
C ARG A 127 -10.57 -7.16 -19.45
N GLU A 128 -10.67 -7.23 -20.79
CA GLU A 128 -9.56 -7.68 -21.64
C GLU A 128 -8.41 -6.66 -21.63
N ARG A 129 -8.75 -5.37 -21.73
CA ARG A 129 -7.78 -4.27 -21.71
C ARG A 129 -6.99 -4.23 -20.40
N CYS A 130 -7.64 -4.51 -19.28
CA CYS A 130 -6.98 -4.47 -17.97
C CYS A 130 -6.30 -5.77 -17.59
N ALA A 131 -6.77 -6.93 -18.04
CA ALA A 131 -6.18 -8.23 -17.69
C ALA A 131 -4.67 -8.32 -17.99
N ALA A 132 -4.20 -7.64 -19.03
CA ALA A 132 -2.79 -7.57 -19.40
C ALA A 132 -1.94 -6.63 -18.52
N LEU A 133 -2.58 -5.67 -17.85
CA LEU A 133 -1.92 -4.62 -17.06
C LEU A 133 -1.99 -4.89 -15.56
N GLU A 134 -3.17 -5.25 -15.07
CA GLU A 134 -3.47 -5.53 -13.67
C GLU A 134 -4.72 -6.40 -13.53
N SER A 135 -4.76 -7.29 -12.54
CA SER A 135 -5.90 -8.19 -12.36
C SER A 135 -7.08 -7.58 -11.58
N GLY A 136 -6.98 -6.32 -11.15
CA GLY A 136 -7.97 -5.67 -10.28
C GLY A 136 -9.41 -5.73 -10.83
N VAL A 137 -9.60 -5.44 -12.12
CA VAL A 137 -10.94 -5.48 -12.75
C VAL A 137 -11.55 -6.88 -12.68
N LEU A 138 -10.77 -7.92 -12.97
CA LEU A 138 -11.23 -9.30 -12.88
C LEU A 138 -11.52 -9.72 -11.43
N LEU A 139 -10.68 -9.28 -10.48
CA LEU A 139 -10.89 -9.56 -9.06
C LEU A 139 -12.19 -8.92 -8.55
N GLU A 140 -12.53 -7.70 -8.97
CA GLU A 140 -13.81 -7.06 -8.63
C GLU A 140 -15.02 -7.77 -9.27
N ILE A 141 -14.90 -8.27 -10.50
CA ILE A 141 -15.95 -9.10 -11.12
C ILE A 141 -16.15 -10.41 -10.35
N ILE A 142 -15.05 -11.08 -9.95
CA ILE A 142 -15.12 -12.31 -9.14
C ILE A 142 -15.75 -12.01 -7.78
N LYS A 143 -15.33 -10.94 -7.12
CA LYS A 143 -15.88 -10.48 -5.84
C LYS A 143 -17.38 -10.22 -5.96
N ALA A 144 -17.82 -9.53 -7.01
CA ALA A 144 -19.23 -9.28 -7.24
C ALA A 144 -20.06 -10.57 -7.34
N SER A 145 -19.56 -11.61 -8.02
CA SER A 145 -20.21 -12.92 -8.05
C SER A 145 -20.29 -13.58 -6.67
N VAL A 146 -19.23 -13.48 -5.86
CA VAL A 146 -19.22 -13.97 -4.47
C VAL A 146 -20.24 -13.22 -3.61
N ASP A 147 -20.30 -11.89 -3.73
CA ASP A 147 -21.24 -11.06 -2.98
C ASP A 147 -22.69 -11.31 -3.41
N GLN A 148 -22.95 -11.51 -4.71
CA GLN A 148 -24.26 -11.93 -5.21
C GLN A 148 -24.66 -13.32 -4.68
N ALA A 149 -23.71 -14.24 -4.54
CA ALA A 149 -23.99 -15.53 -3.92
C ALA A 149 -24.34 -15.38 -2.43
N ALA A 150 -23.67 -14.48 -1.71
CA ALA A 150 -23.95 -14.23 -0.30
C ALA A 150 -25.32 -13.58 -0.08
N ALA A 151 -25.66 -12.55 -0.87
CA ALA A 151 -26.89 -11.78 -0.75
C ALA A 151 -28.10 -12.43 -1.46
N GLY A 152 -27.85 -13.32 -2.43
CA GLY A 152 -28.88 -13.87 -3.31
C GLY A 152 -29.66 -15.07 -2.74
N PRO A 153 -30.76 -15.46 -3.40
CA PRO A 153 -31.55 -16.65 -3.07
C PRO A 153 -30.70 -17.93 -3.09
N LEU A 154 -31.09 -18.93 -2.28
CA LEU A 154 -30.40 -20.23 -2.20
C LEU A 154 -30.16 -20.87 -3.58
N ALA A 155 -31.13 -20.75 -4.50
CA ALA A 155 -31.07 -21.32 -5.84
C ALA A 155 -29.94 -20.74 -6.72
N THR A 156 -29.53 -19.49 -6.49
CA THR A 156 -28.50 -18.82 -7.31
C THR A 156 -27.12 -18.81 -6.66
N ARG A 157 -27.00 -19.20 -5.38
CA ARG A 157 -25.72 -19.17 -4.65
C ARG A 157 -24.65 -20.02 -5.32
N ARG A 158 -24.94 -21.31 -5.53
CA ARG A 158 -23.98 -22.24 -6.14
C ARG A 158 -23.61 -21.83 -7.57
N PRO A 159 -24.55 -21.53 -8.48
CA PRO A 159 -24.21 -21.04 -9.82
C PRO A 159 -23.27 -19.81 -9.82
N ASN A 160 -23.51 -18.84 -8.92
CA ASN A 160 -22.67 -17.66 -8.81
C ASN A 160 -21.25 -17.99 -8.30
N LEU A 161 -21.14 -18.91 -7.34
CA LEU A 161 -19.84 -19.35 -6.82
C LEU A 161 -19.05 -20.20 -7.83
N GLU A 162 -19.70 -21.08 -8.59
CA GLU A 162 -19.03 -21.83 -9.67
C GLU A 162 -18.57 -20.89 -10.80
N THR A 163 -19.36 -19.86 -11.10
CA THR A 163 -18.96 -18.77 -12.02
C THR A 163 -17.72 -18.05 -11.49
N ALA A 164 -17.71 -17.68 -10.21
CA ALA A 164 -16.56 -17.07 -9.55
C ALA A 164 -15.32 -17.98 -9.57
N ARG A 165 -15.49 -19.28 -9.31
CA ARG A 165 -14.43 -20.31 -9.36
C ARG A 165 -13.80 -20.40 -10.75
N ALA A 166 -14.62 -20.45 -11.80
CA ALA A 166 -14.15 -20.52 -13.18
C ALA A 166 -13.31 -19.28 -13.55
N MET A 167 -13.80 -18.09 -13.18
CA MET A 167 -13.06 -16.83 -13.42
C MET A 167 -11.75 -16.76 -12.62
N LEU A 168 -11.75 -17.21 -11.36
CA LEU A 168 -10.54 -17.32 -10.53
C LEU A 168 -9.50 -18.24 -11.18
N GLY A 169 -9.94 -19.38 -11.75
CA GLY A 169 -9.06 -20.31 -12.48
C GLY A 169 -8.37 -19.69 -13.69
N GLY A 170 -8.98 -18.67 -14.31
CA GLY A 170 -8.41 -17.94 -15.45
C GLY A 170 -7.45 -16.80 -15.09
N LEU A 171 -7.26 -16.49 -13.81
CA LEU A 171 -6.28 -15.49 -13.37
C LEU A 171 -4.84 -16.01 -13.52
N SER A 172 -3.88 -15.09 -13.66
CA SER A 172 -2.45 -15.42 -13.55
C SER A 172 -2.13 -15.96 -12.15
N GLU A 173 -1.04 -16.72 -12.02
CA GLU A 173 -0.63 -17.25 -10.71
C GLU A 173 -0.42 -16.14 -9.67
N LEU A 174 0.24 -15.04 -10.07
CA LEU A 174 0.48 -13.89 -9.20
C LEU A 174 -0.83 -13.24 -8.73
N ALA A 175 -1.81 -13.13 -9.62
CA ALA A 175 -3.12 -12.57 -9.27
C ALA A 175 -3.92 -13.50 -8.34
N ARG A 176 -3.86 -14.82 -8.55
CA ARG A 176 -4.48 -15.80 -7.64
C ARG A 176 -3.82 -15.78 -6.25
N ALA A 177 -2.50 -15.64 -6.20
CA ALA A 177 -1.72 -15.56 -4.96
C ALA A 177 -1.66 -14.15 -4.34
N SER A 178 -2.35 -13.17 -4.94
CA SER A 178 -2.52 -11.85 -4.33
C SER A 178 -3.43 -11.95 -3.11
N LEU A 179 -3.34 -10.99 -2.19
CA LEU A 179 -4.18 -10.97 -0.98
C LEU A 179 -5.69 -11.04 -1.34
N ALA A 180 -6.11 -10.28 -2.36
CA ALA A 180 -7.48 -10.30 -2.85
C ALA A 180 -7.84 -11.64 -3.53
N GLY A 181 -6.97 -12.16 -4.40
CA GLY A 181 -7.18 -13.45 -5.08
C GLY A 181 -7.27 -14.63 -4.12
N ALA A 182 -6.37 -14.70 -3.15
CA ALA A 182 -6.32 -15.73 -2.12
C ALA A 182 -7.55 -15.67 -1.21
N ARG A 183 -7.97 -14.46 -0.83
CA ARG A 183 -9.20 -14.27 -0.04
C ARG A 183 -10.46 -14.66 -0.83
N LEU A 184 -10.55 -14.30 -2.11
CA LEU A 184 -11.65 -14.75 -2.97
C LEU A 184 -11.66 -16.27 -3.12
N ARG A 185 -10.48 -16.90 -3.28
CA ARG A 185 -10.33 -18.36 -3.32
C ARG A 185 -10.86 -19.02 -2.05
N LEU A 186 -10.48 -18.49 -0.88
CA LEU A 186 -10.98 -18.93 0.41
C LEU A 186 -12.51 -18.80 0.46
N ALA A 187 -13.05 -17.62 0.16
CA ALA A 187 -14.49 -17.35 0.20
C ALA A 187 -15.29 -18.27 -0.73
N ILE A 188 -14.80 -18.53 -1.95
CA ILE A 188 -15.42 -19.44 -2.91
C ILE A 188 -15.39 -20.88 -2.38
N GLY A 189 -14.24 -21.33 -1.86
CA GLY A 189 -14.11 -22.67 -1.27
C GLY A 189 -15.06 -22.88 -0.09
N LEU A 190 -15.15 -21.91 0.81
CA LEU A 190 -16.09 -21.94 1.94
C LEU A 190 -17.55 -22.00 1.47
N GLY A 191 -17.92 -21.14 0.51
CA GLY A 191 -19.29 -21.11 -0.02
C GLY A 191 -19.72 -22.38 -0.78
N LEU A 192 -18.77 -23.07 -1.41
CA LEU A 192 -18.99 -24.34 -2.11
C LEU A 192 -18.81 -25.57 -1.22
N ALA A 193 -18.40 -25.39 0.04
CA ALA A 193 -17.88 -26.47 0.91
C ALA A 193 -16.74 -27.29 0.25
N ASP A 194 -15.95 -26.65 -0.61
CA ASP A 194 -14.76 -27.23 -1.23
C ASP A 194 -13.54 -27.03 -0.31
N ARG A 195 -13.28 -28.06 0.50
CA ARG A 195 -12.19 -28.12 1.49
C ARG A 195 -10.83 -27.79 0.92
N ALA A 196 -10.52 -28.35 -0.26
CA ALA A 196 -9.22 -28.18 -0.89
C ALA A 196 -9.05 -26.73 -1.36
N LEU A 197 -10.08 -26.19 -2.01
CA LEU A 197 -10.07 -24.82 -2.50
C LEU A 197 -9.95 -23.79 -1.37
N ALA A 198 -10.70 -24.00 -0.27
CA ALA A 198 -10.67 -23.12 0.90
C ALA A 198 -9.27 -23.12 1.57
N LEU A 199 -8.70 -24.31 1.80
CA LEU A 199 -7.37 -24.45 2.39
C LEU A 199 -6.26 -23.88 1.50
N GLU A 200 -6.40 -23.99 0.18
CA GLU A 200 -5.44 -23.41 -0.75
C GLU A 200 -5.53 -21.87 -0.77
N GLY A 201 -6.73 -21.29 -0.70
CA GLY A 201 -6.91 -19.85 -0.54
C GLY A 201 -6.27 -19.33 0.76
N TRP A 202 -6.40 -20.08 1.86
CA TRP A 202 -5.70 -19.78 3.10
C TRP A 202 -4.17 -19.79 2.94
N ARG A 203 -3.62 -20.81 2.30
CA ARG A 203 -2.18 -20.96 2.04
C ARG A 203 -1.63 -19.86 1.15
N ASP A 204 -2.34 -19.58 0.06
CA ASP A 204 -2.02 -18.51 -0.88
C ASP A 204 -2.11 -17.12 -0.24
N PHE A 205 -2.76 -16.96 0.91
CA PHE A 205 -2.75 -15.70 1.62
C PHE A 205 -1.44 -15.48 2.40
N TYR A 206 -0.90 -16.53 3.03
CA TYR A 206 0.30 -16.48 3.88
C TYR A 206 1.59 -17.00 3.23
N TRP A 207 1.57 -17.29 1.92
CA TRP A 207 2.67 -17.96 1.22
C TRP A 207 4.05 -17.27 1.30
N LEU A 208 4.07 -15.95 1.47
CA LEU A 208 5.33 -15.18 1.59
C LEU A 208 6.06 -15.41 2.92
N ASP A 209 5.44 -15.99 3.94
CA ASP A 209 6.09 -16.25 5.23
C ASP A 209 6.75 -17.66 5.29
N ALA A 210 6.90 -18.34 4.15
CA ALA A 210 7.47 -19.70 4.00
C ALA A 210 6.78 -20.80 4.84
N THR A 211 5.62 -20.51 5.44
CA THR A 211 4.86 -21.44 6.27
C THR A 211 3.37 -21.37 5.89
N VAL A 212 2.66 -22.50 5.99
CA VAL A 212 1.21 -22.58 5.68
C VAL A 212 0.37 -21.89 6.76
N LYS A 213 0.96 -21.58 7.90
CA LYS A 213 0.29 -21.12 9.11
C LYS A 213 0.99 -19.87 9.64
N PRO A 214 0.24 -18.79 9.95
CA PRO A 214 0.79 -17.69 10.71
C PRO A 214 1.39 -18.17 12.04
N GLN A 215 2.63 -17.78 12.32
CA GLN A 215 3.37 -18.22 13.51
C GLN A 215 2.57 -18.01 14.79
N ALA A 216 1.82 -16.91 14.88
CA ALA A 216 1.05 -16.51 16.05
C ALA A 216 -0.18 -17.38 16.38
N PHE A 217 -0.57 -18.33 15.51
CA PHE A 217 -1.75 -19.16 15.77
C PHE A 217 -1.47 -20.37 16.66
N GLY A 218 -0.21 -20.69 16.95
CA GLY A 218 0.15 -21.94 17.66
C GLY A 218 -0.17 -23.18 16.82
N GLY A 219 0.18 -24.38 17.29
CA GLY A 219 -0.17 -25.64 16.59
C GLY A 219 0.66 -25.99 15.33
N SER A 220 0.20 -26.95 14.53
CA SER A 220 0.86 -27.47 13.31
C SER A 220 0.04 -27.24 12.04
N ASP A 221 0.67 -27.25 10.86
CA ASP A 221 -0.02 -27.19 9.57
C ASP A 221 -1.08 -28.30 9.41
N ALA A 222 -0.85 -29.45 10.05
CA ALA A 222 -1.80 -30.55 10.08
C ALA A 222 -3.08 -30.20 10.86
N GLU A 223 -3.00 -29.38 11.91
CA GLU A 223 -4.17 -28.93 12.68
C GLU A 223 -5.04 -27.95 11.90
N VAL A 224 -4.42 -26.99 11.20
CA VAL A 224 -5.13 -26.09 10.28
C VAL A 224 -5.85 -26.90 9.22
N ARG A 225 -5.15 -27.83 8.56
CA ARG A 225 -5.74 -28.74 7.56
C ARG A 225 -6.94 -29.51 8.14
N ARG A 226 -6.78 -30.17 9.29
CA ARG A 226 -7.86 -30.92 9.94
C ARG A 226 -9.06 -30.03 10.25
N THR A 227 -8.84 -28.80 10.67
CA THR A 227 -9.91 -27.84 10.99
C THR A 227 -10.74 -27.49 9.74
N PHE A 228 -10.09 -27.23 8.60
CA PHE A 228 -10.79 -27.03 7.33
C PHE A 228 -11.51 -28.31 6.87
N GLU A 229 -10.87 -29.47 7.00
CA GLU A 229 -11.42 -30.75 6.55
C GLU A 229 -12.67 -31.16 7.34
N ALA A 230 -12.64 -30.99 8.66
CA ALA A 230 -13.76 -31.31 9.56
C ALA A 230 -14.86 -30.25 9.50
N GLY A 231 -14.50 -28.96 9.56
CA GLY A 231 -15.47 -27.86 9.60
C GLY A 231 -16.33 -27.69 8.34
N LEU A 232 -15.83 -28.15 7.19
CA LEU A 232 -16.54 -28.14 5.90
C LEU A 232 -17.03 -29.53 5.46
N ALA A 233 -16.87 -30.56 6.29
CA ALA A 233 -17.38 -31.88 5.95
C ALA A 233 -18.92 -31.86 5.79
N PRO A 234 -19.50 -32.67 4.88
CA PRO A 234 -20.94 -32.87 4.85
C PRO A 234 -21.42 -33.36 6.23
N GLY A 235 -22.33 -32.61 6.86
CA GLY A 235 -22.81 -32.94 8.21
C GLY A 235 -21.83 -32.58 9.34
N ALA A 236 -20.84 -31.70 9.10
CA ALA A 236 -19.92 -31.20 10.13
C ALA A 236 -20.65 -30.83 11.42
N SER A 237 -20.10 -31.27 12.55
CA SER A 237 -20.66 -30.98 13.87
C SER A 237 -20.64 -29.47 14.16
N GLU A 238 -21.45 -29.02 15.11
CA GLU A 238 -21.40 -27.62 15.56
C GLU A 238 -20.00 -27.28 16.11
N PHE A 239 -19.36 -28.23 16.78
CA PHE A 239 -18.00 -28.08 17.30
C PHE A 239 -16.98 -27.84 16.19
N ASP A 240 -17.00 -28.66 15.12
CA ASP A 240 -16.05 -28.53 14.00
C ASP A 240 -16.25 -27.22 13.23
N ARG A 241 -17.51 -26.81 13.03
CA ARG A 241 -17.83 -25.52 12.40
C ARG A 241 -17.36 -24.35 13.25
N LEU A 242 -17.60 -24.40 14.56
CA LEU A 242 -17.13 -23.38 15.49
C LEU A 242 -15.60 -23.31 15.50
N ALA A 243 -14.90 -24.43 15.46
CA ALA A 243 -13.43 -24.47 15.37
C ALA A 243 -12.93 -23.75 14.09
N LEU A 244 -13.57 -24.01 12.94
CA LEU A 244 -13.24 -23.31 11.69
C LEU A 244 -13.56 -21.80 11.78
N VAL A 245 -14.70 -21.42 12.34
CA VAL A 245 -15.06 -20.00 12.53
C VAL A 245 -14.03 -19.29 13.43
N LYS A 246 -13.62 -19.91 14.54
CA LYS A 246 -12.58 -19.36 15.43
C LYS A 246 -11.25 -19.21 14.72
N LEU A 247 -10.85 -20.18 13.89
CA LEU A 247 -9.64 -20.10 13.09
C LEU A 247 -9.69 -18.93 12.09
N LEU A 248 -10.82 -18.76 11.38
CA LEU A 248 -11.03 -17.67 10.44
C LEU A 248 -11.01 -16.30 11.13
N ILE A 249 -11.68 -16.17 12.28
CA ILE A 249 -11.67 -14.95 13.10
C ILE A 249 -10.25 -14.62 13.55
N ARG A 250 -9.51 -15.60 14.08
CA ARG A 250 -8.13 -15.39 14.51
C ARG A 250 -7.21 -14.95 13.35
N GLY A 251 -7.53 -15.39 12.13
CA GLY A 251 -6.87 -14.94 10.91
C GLY A 251 -7.39 -13.63 10.31
N GLY A 252 -8.45 -13.04 10.85
CA GLY A 252 -9.05 -11.81 10.33
C GLY A 252 -9.94 -11.99 9.09
N PHE A 253 -10.33 -13.22 8.78
CA PHE A 253 -11.29 -13.55 7.72
C PHE A 253 -12.72 -13.47 8.23
N ALA A 254 -13.07 -12.29 8.74
CA ALA A 254 -14.34 -12.05 9.44
C ALA A 254 -15.57 -12.19 8.53
N ASP A 255 -15.52 -11.69 7.31
CA ASP A 255 -16.62 -11.78 6.34
C ASP A 255 -16.85 -13.24 5.93
N GLU A 256 -15.76 -14.01 5.79
CA GLU A 256 -15.79 -15.44 5.55
C GLU A 256 -16.33 -16.23 6.74
N ALA A 257 -15.93 -15.84 7.96
CA ALA A 257 -16.44 -16.43 9.20
C ALA A 257 -17.94 -16.16 9.36
N GLU A 258 -18.40 -14.93 9.15
CA GLU A 258 -19.81 -14.53 9.25
C GLU A 258 -20.69 -15.36 8.30
N ARG A 259 -20.21 -15.68 7.09
CA ARG A 259 -20.94 -16.53 6.14
C ARG A 259 -21.12 -17.98 6.60
N LEU A 260 -20.25 -18.48 7.48
CA LEU A 260 -20.39 -19.81 8.08
C LEU A 260 -21.29 -19.82 9.33
N ILE A 261 -21.51 -18.66 9.94
CA ILE A 261 -22.41 -18.49 11.07
C ILE A 261 -23.84 -18.43 10.52
N ASP A 262 -24.62 -19.51 10.73
CA ASP A 262 -26.03 -19.53 10.39
C ASP A 262 -26.91 -19.12 11.60
N GLY A 263 -28.22 -18.93 11.39
CA GLY A 263 -29.16 -18.51 12.44
C GLY A 263 -29.33 -19.50 13.60
N ARG A 264 -28.63 -20.64 13.58
CA ARG A 264 -28.60 -21.62 14.69
C ARG A 264 -27.40 -21.40 15.62
N ALA A 265 -26.43 -20.57 15.26
CA ALA A 265 -25.30 -20.21 16.12
C ALA A 265 -25.80 -19.51 17.40
N LYS A 266 -25.93 -20.29 18.48
CA LYS A 266 -26.51 -19.86 19.76
C LYS A 266 -25.81 -20.57 20.90
N GLY A 267 -25.86 -19.97 22.09
CA GLY A 267 -25.27 -20.54 23.30
C GLY A 267 -23.85 -20.04 23.58
N GLU A 268 -23.29 -20.53 24.69
CA GLU A 268 -22.09 -19.97 25.30
C GLU A 268 -20.87 -19.99 24.37
N ALA A 269 -20.70 -21.07 23.62
CA ALA A 269 -19.53 -21.27 22.77
C ALA A 269 -19.44 -20.27 21.59
N TRP A 270 -20.56 -19.64 21.22
CA TRP A 270 -20.67 -18.66 20.13
C TRP A 270 -20.54 -17.20 20.58
N LYS A 271 -20.52 -16.91 21.89
CA LYS A 271 -20.43 -15.53 22.40
C LYS A 271 -19.22 -14.79 21.84
N ALA A 272 -18.02 -15.39 21.91
CA ALA A 272 -16.81 -14.75 21.44
C ALA A 272 -16.80 -14.46 19.92
N PRO A 273 -17.15 -15.41 19.02
CA PRO A 273 -17.32 -15.09 17.60
C PRO A 273 -18.33 -13.98 17.30
N LEU A 274 -19.50 -14.01 17.94
CA LEU A 274 -20.55 -13.02 17.70
C LEU A 274 -20.15 -11.63 18.22
N ALA A 275 -19.52 -11.58 19.40
CA ALA A 275 -18.99 -10.34 19.97
C ALA A 275 -17.91 -9.71 19.09
N TYR A 276 -17.03 -10.52 18.49
CA TYR A 276 -16.03 -10.04 17.54
C TYR A 276 -16.65 -9.38 16.30
N LEU A 277 -17.65 -10.03 15.68
CA LEU A 277 -18.31 -9.48 14.49
C LEU A 277 -19.04 -8.18 14.79
N GLU A 278 -19.70 -8.10 15.95
CA GLU A 278 -20.36 -6.88 16.40
C GLU A 278 -19.37 -5.75 16.71
N MET A 279 -18.27 -6.07 17.38
CA MET A 279 -17.18 -5.13 17.62
C MET A 279 -16.67 -4.53 16.31
N ARG A 280 -16.41 -5.34 15.28
CA ARG A 280 -15.95 -4.85 13.98
C ARG A 280 -16.95 -3.87 13.36
N ARG A 281 -18.24 -4.19 13.36
CA ARG A 281 -19.28 -3.28 12.83
C ARG A 281 -19.32 -1.96 13.58
N ARG A 282 -19.28 -2.00 14.92
CA ARG A 282 -19.27 -0.81 15.76
C ARG A 282 -18.03 0.05 15.55
N LEU A 283 -16.84 -0.55 15.52
CA LEU A 283 -15.59 0.16 15.24
C LEU A 283 -15.60 0.79 13.85
N ALA A 284 -16.03 0.05 12.82
CA ALA A 284 -16.13 0.56 11.46
C ALA A 284 -17.07 1.78 11.37
N ALA A 285 -18.21 1.77 12.07
CA ALA A 285 -19.13 2.89 12.11
C ALA A 285 -18.53 4.12 12.81
N LEU A 286 -17.86 3.92 13.96
CA LEU A 286 -17.20 5.00 14.71
C LEU A 286 -16.09 5.66 13.88
N LEU A 287 -15.20 4.85 13.29
CA LEU A 287 -14.09 5.30 12.45
C LEU A 287 -14.60 6.05 11.22
N LEU A 288 -15.56 5.47 10.49
CA LEU A 288 -16.09 6.08 9.27
C LEU A 288 -16.73 7.45 9.54
N ALA A 289 -17.44 7.61 10.65
CA ALA A 289 -18.04 8.89 11.02
C ALA A 289 -16.96 9.95 11.34
N HIS A 290 -15.99 9.58 12.16
CA HIS A 290 -14.86 10.44 12.54
C HIS A 290 -14.02 10.85 11.32
N ASP A 291 -13.58 9.87 10.53
CA ASP A 291 -12.65 10.10 9.43
C ASP A 291 -13.29 10.97 8.35
N ARG A 292 -14.59 10.79 8.07
CA ARG A 292 -15.33 11.67 7.17
C ARG A 292 -15.44 13.10 7.67
N ALA A 293 -15.70 13.30 8.97
CA ALA A 293 -15.75 14.63 9.56
C ALA A 293 -14.38 15.32 9.46
N TRP A 294 -13.32 14.61 9.79
CA TRP A 294 -11.95 15.12 9.70
C TRP A 294 -11.57 15.48 8.26
N ALA A 295 -11.85 14.60 7.29
CA ALA A 295 -11.58 14.84 5.86
C ALA A 295 -12.36 16.03 5.28
N ARG A 296 -13.52 16.37 5.84
CA ARG A 296 -14.27 17.60 5.48
C ARG A 296 -13.76 18.86 6.19
N GLY A 297 -12.74 18.73 7.04
CA GLY A 297 -12.16 19.85 7.79
C GLY A 297 -12.94 20.23 9.05
N GLU A 298 -13.87 19.39 9.52
CA GLU A 298 -14.73 19.68 10.69
C GLU A 298 -13.97 19.59 12.03
N ARG A 299 -12.80 18.91 12.05
CA ARG A 299 -11.91 18.74 13.22
C ARG A 299 -12.70 18.35 14.50
N PRO A 300 -13.35 17.18 14.50
CA PRO A 300 -14.12 16.71 15.66
C PRO A 300 -13.24 16.62 16.92
N ASP A 301 -13.88 16.64 18.09
CA ASP A 301 -13.18 16.40 19.36
C ASP A 301 -12.70 14.94 19.43
N ASP A 302 -11.38 14.77 19.48
CA ASP A 302 -10.72 13.47 19.47
C ASP A 302 -10.94 12.70 20.79
N ALA A 303 -11.08 13.38 21.93
CA ALA A 303 -11.10 12.70 23.23
C ALA A 303 -12.35 11.82 23.43
N PRO A 304 -13.59 12.29 23.14
CA PRO A 304 -14.77 11.43 23.15
C PRO A 304 -14.69 10.30 22.12
N PHE A 305 -14.07 10.55 20.97
CA PHE A 305 -13.89 9.53 19.93
C PHE A 305 -12.98 8.39 20.41
N GLU A 306 -11.80 8.72 20.95
CA GLU A 306 -10.87 7.73 21.51
C GLU A 306 -11.50 6.95 22.67
N ALA A 307 -12.22 7.63 23.57
CA ALA A 307 -12.94 6.97 24.66
C ALA A 307 -13.99 5.97 24.14
N ASN A 308 -14.73 6.34 23.08
CA ASN A 308 -15.72 5.46 22.45
C ASN A 308 -15.09 4.24 21.75
N LEU A 309 -13.91 4.39 21.14
CA LEU A 309 -13.16 3.26 20.59
C LEU A 309 -12.76 2.28 21.69
N VAL A 310 -12.15 2.77 22.78
CA VAL A 310 -11.76 1.93 23.91
C VAL A 310 -12.97 1.26 24.55
N GLN A 311 -14.08 1.98 24.72
CA GLN A 311 -15.31 1.39 25.27
C GLN A 311 -15.88 0.30 24.36
N ALA A 312 -15.87 0.48 23.03
CA ALA A 312 -16.32 -0.54 22.10
C ALA A 312 -15.49 -1.84 22.20
N LEU A 313 -14.17 -1.72 22.43
CA LEU A 313 -13.29 -2.86 22.69
C LEU A 313 -13.61 -3.55 24.03
N LYS A 314 -13.80 -2.78 25.10
CA LYS A 314 -14.18 -3.31 26.43
C LYS A 314 -15.51 -4.05 26.38
N ASP A 315 -16.53 -3.45 25.76
CA ASP A 315 -17.86 -4.04 25.62
C ASP A 315 -17.80 -5.37 24.85
N ALA A 316 -16.97 -5.44 23.82
CA ALA A 316 -16.78 -6.67 23.04
C ALA A 316 -16.16 -7.80 23.87
N VAL A 317 -15.11 -7.49 24.63
CA VAL A 317 -14.46 -8.47 25.51
C VAL A 317 -15.40 -8.91 26.64
N ALA A 318 -16.17 -7.99 27.22
CA ALA A 318 -17.19 -8.32 28.22
C ALA A 318 -18.29 -9.22 27.63
N ALA A 319 -18.77 -8.92 26.41
CA ALA A 319 -19.76 -9.75 25.71
C ALA A 319 -19.22 -11.16 25.37
N ALA A 320 -17.90 -11.31 25.22
CA ALA A 320 -17.24 -12.59 25.06
C ALA A 320 -17.07 -13.37 26.38
N GLY A 321 -17.41 -12.78 27.54
CA GLY A 321 -17.33 -13.40 28.86
C GLY A 321 -16.04 -13.10 29.65
N HIS A 322 -15.24 -12.12 29.21
CA HIS A 322 -13.93 -11.81 29.80
C HIS A 322 -13.80 -10.35 30.27
N PRO A 323 -14.76 -9.77 31.03
CA PRO A 323 -14.74 -8.35 31.37
C PRO A 323 -13.39 -7.95 32.00
N ALA A 324 -12.76 -6.92 31.45
CA ALA A 324 -11.45 -6.44 31.87
C ALA A 324 -11.36 -4.92 31.73
N ASP A 325 -10.65 -4.28 32.66
CA ASP A 325 -10.38 -2.83 32.61
C ASP A 325 -9.44 -2.47 31.47
N ASP A 326 -8.49 -3.35 31.15
CA ASP A 326 -7.66 -3.30 29.95
C ASP A 326 -8.11 -4.41 28.98
N PRO A 327 -8.70 -4.06 27.82
CA PRO A 327 -9.17 -5.06 26.87
C PRO A 327 -8.02 -5.73 26.07
N TRP A 328 -6.81 -5.14 26.00
CA TRP A 328 -5.77 -5.58 25.06
C TRP A 328 -5.31 -7.04 25.26
N PRO A 329 -5.03 -7.53 26.48
CA PRO A 329 -4.65 -8.93 26.68
C PRO A 329 -5.75 -9.90 26.23
N ALA A 330 -7.02 -9.58 26.53
CA ALA A 330 -8.14 -10.43 26.17
C ALA A 330 -8.45 -10.41 24.66
N LEU A 331 -8.32 -9.25 24.00
CA LEU A 331 -8.40 -9.14 22.53
C LEU A 331 -7.36 -10.04 21.85
N ARG A 332 -6.13 -10.04 22.39
CA ARG A 332 -5.02 -10.89 21.90
C ARG A 332 -5.32 -12.37 22.08
N GLU A 333 -5.79 -12.76 23.26
CA GLU A 333 -6.09 -14.15 23.59
C GLU A 333 -7.26 -14.69 22.74
N LEU A 334 -8.39 -13.99 22.76
CA LEU A 334 -9.64 -14.42 22.15
C LEU A 334 -9.59 -14.44 20.61
N TRP A 335 -9.03 -13.38 20.02
CA TRP A 335 -9.16 -13.12 18.58
C TRP A 335 -7.83 -12.91 17.88
N GLY A 336 -6.69 -13.03 18.59
CA GLY A 336 -5.38 -12.81 17.98
C GLY A 336 -5.12 -11.35 17.62
N LEU A 337 -5.85 -10.40 18.21
CA LEU A 337 -5.75 -8.98 17.88
C LEU A 337 -4.60 -8.30 18.61
N PHE A 338 -3.96 -7.35 17.94
CA PHE A 338 -3.00 -6.44 18.52
C PHE A 338 -3.15 -5.07 17.88
N GLY A 339 -2.93 -4.01 18.65
CA GLY A 339 -3.12 -2.67 18.17
C GLY A 339 -2.89 -1.60 19.21
N THR A 340 -3.17 -0.37 18.81
CA THR A 340 -3.13 0.81 19.66
C THR A 340 -4.17 1.84 19.20
N THR A 341 -4.66 2.62 20.15
CA THR A 341 -5.41 3.86 19.92
C THR A 341 -4.47 5.04 20.07
N GLY A 342 -4.58 6.03 19.21
CA GLY A 342 -3.79 7.25 19.33
C GLY A 342 -3.73 8.03 18.04
N ARG A 343 -2.78 8.96 17.95
CA ARG A 343 -2.63 9.85 16.80
C ARG A 343 -1.61 9.32 15.81
N SER A 344 -1.98 9.31 14.53
CA SER A 344 -1.05 9.13 13.41
C SER A 344 -1.15 10.37 12.53
N ASN A 345 -0.02 11.03 12.27
CA ASN A 345 0.06 12.25 11.48
C ASN A 345 -0.95 13.34 11.91
N GLY A 346 -1.12 13.49 13.23
CA GLY A 346 -2.02 14.50 13.81
C GLY A 346 -3.51 14.14 13.80
N VAL A 347 -3.88 12.90 13.46
CA VAL A 347 -5.28 12.44 13.45
C VAL A 347 -5.45 11.29 14.43
N SER A 348 -6.37 11.43 15.37
CA SER A 348 -6.73 10.34 16.28
C SER A 348 -7.39 9.19 15.52
N GLY A 349 -7.09 7.96 15.92
CA GLY A 349 -7.56 6.77 15.22
C GLY A 349 -7.20 5.47 15.94
N LEU A 350 -7.43 4.37 15.22
CA LEU A 350 -7.17 3.01 15.65
C LEU A 350 -6.24 2.32 14.65
N HIS A 351 -5.19 1.68 15.17
CA HIS A 351 -4.38 0.72 14.43
C HIS A 351 -4.61 -0.64 15.08
N LEU A 352 -5.41 -1.49 14.44
CA LEU A 352 -5.84 -2.78 15.01
C LEU A 352 -5.84 -3.83 13.91
N GLY A 353 -5.09 -4.92 14.11
CA GLY A 353 -5.00 -6.01 13.16
C GLY A 353 -4.85 -7.37 13.85
N HIS A 354 -4.84 -8.41 13.03
CA HIS A 354 -4.67 -9.79 13.49
C HIS A 354 -3.20 -10.13 13.39
N VAL A 355 -2.62 -10.61 14.49
CA VAL A 355 -1.20 -10.92 14.49
C VAL A 355 -0.96 -12.19 13.69
N SER A 356 -0.14 -12.08 12.66
CA SER A 356 0.36 -13.21 11.89
C SER A 356 1.67 -13.74 12.47
N THR A 357 2.53 -12.85 12.97
CA THR A 357 3.86 -13.17 13.52
C THR A 357 4.07 -12.44 14.85
N ASP A 358 4.63 -13.11 15.84
CA ASP A 358 5.01 -12.54 17.15
C ASP A 358 6.26 -13.31 17.62
N ARG A 359 7.42 -12.67 17.54
CA ARG A 359 8.71 -13.29 17.85
C ARG A 359 9.71 -12.27 18.37
N SER A 360 10.64 -12.70 19.20
CA SER A 360 11.83 -11.92 19.52
C SER A 360 12.90 -12.13 18.46
N GLU A 361 13.58 -11.05 18.06
CA GLU A 361 14.72 -11.08 17.17
C GLU A 361 15.91 -10.36 17.82
N GLU A 362 17.10 -10.92 17.65
CA GLU A 362 18.34 -10.19 17.94
C GLU A 362 18.62 -9.24 16.76
N VAL A 363 18.76 -7.95 17.07
CA VAL A 363 19.22 -6.94 16.13
C VAL A 363 20.67 -6.63 16.43
N ARG A 364 21.53 -6.74 15.41
CA ARG A 364 22.95 -6.40 15.51
C ARG A 364 23.35 -5.43 14.42
N GLN A 365 23.88 -4.27 14.83
CA GLN A 365 24.43 -3.27 13.92
C GLN A 365 25.75 -2.74 14.48
N SER A 366 26.79 -2.74 13.65
CA SER A 366 28.16 -2.42 14.10
C SER A 366 28.56 -3.30 15.30
N ARG A 367 28.92 -2.68 16.43
CA ARG A 367 29.29 -3.34 17.70
C ARG A 367 28.12 -3.44 18.68
N ARG A 368 26.93 -2.98 18.32
CA ARG A 368 25.76 -2.96 19.19
C ARG A 368 24.85 -4.14 18.89
N GLN A 369 24.23 -4.66 19.94
CA GLN A 369 23.26 -5.75 19.87
C GLN A 369 22.13 -5.47 20.86
N GLY A 370 20.92 -5.88 20.51
CA GLY A 370 19.73 -5.77 21.35
C GLY A 370 18.68 -6.77 20.92
N GLU A 371 17.76 -7.10 21.82
CA GLU A 371 16.60 -7.92 21.49
C GLU A 371 15.41 -7.01 21.22
N VAL A 372 14.68 -7.28 20.14
CA VAL A 372 13.49 -6.53 19.77
C VAL A 372 12.34 -7.51 19.51
N ARG A 373 11.16 -7.20 20.05
CA ARG A 373 9.98 -8.01 19.77
C ARG A 373 9.36 -7.57 18.45
N PHE A 374 9.34 -8.46 17.47
CA PHE A 374 8.73 -8.23 16.17
C PHE A 374 7.30 -8.80 16.11
N ILE A 375 6.34 -7.94 15.78
CA ILE A 375 4.92 -8.28 15.61
C ILE A 375 4.50 -7.91 14.18
N SER A 376 4.06 -8.89 13.39
CA SER A 376 3.45 -8.63 12.08
C SER A 376 1.92 -8.75 12.19
N LEU A 377 1.23 -7.74 11.70
CA LEU A 377 -0.23 -7.64 11.64
C LEU A 377 -0.70 -7.83 10.20
N ASP A 378 -1.81 -8.55 10.04
CA ASP A 378 -2.52 -8.72 8.78
C ASP A 378 -4.03 -8.54 9.01
N ASN A 379 -4.82 -8.51 7.93
CA ASN A 379 -6.27 -8.33 7.96
C ASN A 379 -6.70 -7.24 8.97
N MET A 380 -6.14 -6.04 8.77
CA MET A 380 -6.38 -4.88 9.63
C MET A 380 -7.89 -4.60 9.75
N ILE A 381 -8.36 -4.38 10.98
CA ILE A 381 -9.70 -3.82 11.25
C ILE A 381 -9.68 -2.31 10.99
N ALA A 382 -8.59 -1.66 11.38
CA ALA A 382 -8.34 -0.23 11.16
C ALA A 382 -6.83 0.02 11.07
N ASN A 383 -6.40 0.93 10.19
CA ASN A 383 -4.99 1.30 10.04
C ASN A 383 -4.83 2.83 9.99
N GLY A 384 -5.52 3.50 10.91
CA GLY A 384 -5.56 4.96 11.01
C GLY A 384 -6.32 5.66 9.87
N PHE A 385 -6.48 6.96 10.04
CA PHE A 385 -7.14 7.85 9.08
C PHE A 385 -6.52 7.80 7.69
N SER A 386 -5.18 7.75 7.61
CA SER A 386 -4.47 7.72 6.34
C SER A 386 -4.71 6.40 5.58
N GLY A 387 -4.85 5.27 6.28
CA GLY A 387 -5.24 4.02 5.66
C GLY A 387 -6.65 4.04 5.07
N TRP A 388 -7.59 4.70 5.75
CA TRP A 388 -8.95 4.93 5.25
C TRP A 388 -8.96 5.89 4.05
N LEU A 389 -8.32 7.05 4.18
CA LEU A 389 -8.29 8.08 3.13
C LEU A 389 -7.56 7.58 1.88
N GLY A 390 -6.50 6.79 2.07
CA GLY A 390 -5.75 6.15 1.00
C GLY A 390 -6.48 5.00 0.34
N ASP A 391 -7.59 4.52 0.89
CA ASP A 391 -8.41 3.45 0.32
C ASP A 391 -7.59 2.18 -0.02
N GLY A 392 -6.62 1.88 0.85
CA GLY A 392 -5.66 0.79 0.68
C GLY A 392 -4.44 1.12 -0.21
N THR A 393 -4.36 2.29 -0.84
CA THR A 393 -3.20 2.69 -1.68
C THR A 393 -2.04 3.24 -0.85
N PHE A 394 -2.31 3.97 0.23
CA PHE A 394 -1.34 4.37 1.24
C PHE A 394 -1.92 4.17 2.64
N ALA A 395 -1.04 3.85 3.59
CA ALA A 395 -1.33 3.68 5.01
C ALA A 395 0.02 3.52 5.74
N PRO A 396 0.05 3.61 7.08
CA PRO A 396 1.24 3.23 7.85
C PRO A 396 1.62 1.78 7.55
N GLY A 397 2.92 1.57 7.27
CA GLY A 397 3.50 0.26 7.03
C GLY A 397 3.88 -0.48 8.31
N GLY A 398 3.98 0.24 9.42
CA GLY A 398 4.44 -0.24 10.71
C GLY A 398 4.64 0.91 11.69
N TRP A 399 5.06 0.60 12.90
CA TRP A 399 5.50 1.56 13.92
C TRP A 399 6.35 0.85 14.98
N ALA A 400 7.14 1.60 15.73
CA ALA A 400 7.84 1.11 16.92
C ALA A 400 7.15 1.60 18.20
N ALA A 401 7.09 0.75 19.23
CA ALA A 401 6.60 1.11 20.56
C ALA A 401 7.22 0.19 21.62
N ASP A 402 7.75 0.76 22.71
CA ASP A 402 8.20 0.03 23.91
C ASP A 402 9.09 -1.20 23.65
N GLY A 403 10.11 -1.05 22.79
CA GLY A 403 11.01 -2.15 22.43
C GLY A 403 10.38 -3.20 21.51
N GLN A 404 9.28 -2.84 20.85
CA GLN A 404 8.58 -3.68 19.88
C GLN A 404 8.54 -2.98 18.52
N ILE A 405 8.64 -3.79 17.47
CA ILE A 405 8.46 -3.35 16.08
C ILE A 405 7.20 -4.00 15.56
N ILE A 406 6.28 -3.17 15.07
CA ILE A 406 5.03 -3.60 14.51
C ILE A 406 5.07 -3.38 12.99
N GLN A 407 4.71 -4.40 12.23
CA GLN A 407 4.59 -4.34 10.77
C GLN A 407 3.13 -4.57 10.35
N VAL A 408 2.66 -3.85 9.33
CA VAL A 408 1.42 -4.15 8.61
C VAL A 408 1.75 -4.92 7.33
N ARG A 409 1.70 -6.25 7.41
CA ARG A 409 2.20 -7.19 6.37
C ARG A 409 1.65 -6.91 4.98
N ALA A 410 0.34 -6.64 4.89
CA ALA A 410 -0.36 -6.44 3.63
C ALA A 410 0.29 -5.36 2.73
N ARG A 411 0.90 -4.33 3.33
CA ARG A 411 1.61 -3.26 2.61
C ARG A 411 2.83 -3.76 1.87
N TYR A 412 3.60 -4.63 2.52
CA TYR A 412 4.80 -5.23 1.96
C TYR A 412 4.47 -6.24 0.87
N VAL A 413 3.46 -7.08 1.12
CA VAL A 413 2.98 -8.08 0.16
C VAL A 413 2.50 -7.45 -1.13
N GLN A 414 1.63 -6.44 -1.04
CA GLN A 414 1.07 -5.80 -2.24
C GLN A 414 2.18 -5.21 -3.10
N SER A 415 3.12 -4.47 -2.49
CA SER A 415 4.26 -3.91 -3.23
C SER A 415 5.09 -4.97 -3.93
N ALA A 416 5.38 -6.09 -3.26
CA ALA A 416 6.15 -7.19 -3.83
C ALA A 416 5.46 -7.82 -5.05
N LEU A 417 4.14 -7.95 -5.02
CA LEU A 417 3.35 -8.45 -6.14
C LEU A 417 3.34 -7.45 -7.30
N ASP A 418 3.17 -6.16 -7.02
CA ASP A 418 3.20 -5.12 -8.05
C ASP A 418 4.55 -5.10 -8.79
N TRP A 419 5.65 -5.21 -8.05
CA TRP A 419 6.98 -5.24 -8.64
C TRP A 419 7.31 -6.56 -9.34
N ALA A 420 6.76 -7.69 -8.88
CA ALA A 420 6.87 -8.94 -9.61
C ALA A 420 6.21 -8.88 -10.99
N ALA A 421 5.09 -8.17 -11.13
CA ALA A 421 4.47 -7.93 -12.43
C ALA A 421 5.41 -7.14 -13.37
N VAL A 422 6.07 -6.09 -12.86
CA VAL A 422 7.03 -5.29 -13.63
C VAL A 422 8.31 -6.07 -13.97
N ALA A 423 8.83 -6.88 -13.04
CA ALA A 423 10.02 -7.73 -13.26
C ALA A 423 9.78 -8.83 -14.30
N SER A 424 8.54 -9.32 -14.40
CA SER A 424 8.16 -10.39 -15.33
C SER A 424 8.12 -9.94 -16.79
N GLY A 425 8.13 -8.62 -17.06
CA GLY A 425 8.06 -8.06 -18.41
C GLY A 425 6.63 -7.86 -18.91
N GLY A 426 6.48 -7.77 -20.23
CA GLY A 426 5.17 -7.62 -20.89
C GLY A 426 4.48 -6.26 -20.64
N PRO A 427 3.15 -6.18 -20.83
CA PRO A 427 2.43 -4.91 -20.86
C PRO A 427 2.50 -4.10 -19.55
N ALA A 428 2.57 -4.76 -18.39
CA ALA A 428 2.75 -4.09 -17.10
C ALA A 428 4.10 -3.33 -17.04
N ARG A 429 5.19 -3.97 -17.50
CA ARG A 429 6.51 -3.33 -17.58
C ARG A 429 6.54 -2.21 -18.61
N GLU A 430 5.98 -2.43 -19.79
CA GLU A 430 5.92 -1.42 -20.87
C GLU A 430 5.15 -0.17 -20.41
N ARG A 431 4.00 -0.35 -19.76
CA ARG A 431 3.22 0.74 -19.13
C ARG A 431 4.05 1.49 -18.10
N TYR A 432 4.77 0.78 -17.23
CA TYR A 432 5.59 1.39 -16.19
C TYR A 432 6.75 2.20 -16.79
N LEU A 433 7.47 1.66 -17.78
CA LEU A 433 8.58 2.36 -18.44
C LEU A 433 8.11 3.58 -19.22
N ALA A 434 6.97 3.50 -19.92
CA ALA A 434 6.39 4.65 -20.60
C ALA A 434 5.98 5.76 -19.62
N LEU A 435 5.46 5.39 -18.43
CA LEU A 435 5.14 6.35 -17.38
C LEU A 435 6.41 6.99 -16.79
N MET A 436 7.45 6.19 -16.54
CA MET A 436 8.76 6.65 -16.07
C MET A 436 9.37 7.66 -17.04
N GLU A 437 9.33 7.40 -18.35
CA GLU A 437 9.85 8.30 -19.37
C GLU A 437 9.11 9.65 -19.36
N ARG A 438 7.76 9.62 -19.35
CA ARG A 438 6.95 10.83 -19.28
C ARG A 438 7.23 11.66 -18.02
N ARG A 439 7.36 11.01 -16.87
CA ARG A 439 7.68 11.68 -15.60
C ARG A 439 9.10 12.23 -15.59
N SER A 440 10.06 11.49 -16.15
CA SER A 440 11.46 11.93 -16.25
C SER A 440 11.61 13.22 -17.06
N ALA A 441 10.76 13.44 -18.06
CA ALA A 441 10.74 14.69 -18.82
C ALA A 441 10.38 15.92 -17.96
N GLY A 442 9.57 15.75 -16.91
CA GLY A 442 9.16 16.83 -15.99
C GLY A 442 10.12 17.05 -14.81
N ASP A 443 11.01 16.10 -14.50
CA ASP A 443 11.93 16.19 -13.36
C ASP A 443 12.83 17.43 -13.44
N ALA A 444 13.29 17.79 -14.65
CA ALA A 444 14.17 18.95 -14.84
C ALA A 444 13.45 20.27 -14.50
N ASP A 445 12.15 20.36 -14.74
CA ASP A 445 11.37 21.56 -14.42
C ASP A 445 11.21 21.70 -12.91
N ILE A 446 10.91 20.62 -12.21
CA ILE A 446 10.80 20.59 -10.73
C ILE A 446 12.15 20.96 -10.10
N ALA A 447 13.23 20.31 -10.53
CA ALA A 447 14.56 20.51 -9.96
C ALA A 447 15.14 21.93 -10.15
N ARG A 448 14.61 22.72 -11.08
CA ARG A 448 14.98 24.14 -11.23
C ARG A 448 14.38 25.03 -10.14
N THR A 449 13.26 24.62 -9.55
CA THR A 449 12.55 25.41 -8.52
C THR A 449 13.06 25.14 -7.12
N GLU A 450 13.43 23.88 -6.84
CA GLU A 450 13.86 23.43 -5.51
C GLU A 450 15.06 22.51 -5.65
N PRO A 451 16.21 22.82 -5.01
CA PRO A 451 17.42 21.99 -5.11
C PRO A 451 17.24 20.56 -4.58
N ILE A 452 16.33 20.37 -3.61
CA ILE A 452 15.96 19.08 -3.03
C ILE A 452 14.45 18.96 -3.14
N ALA A 453 13.98 18.13 -4.08
CA ALA A 453 12.57 17.91 -4.32
C ALA A 453 12.31 16.44 -4.66
N PHE A 454 11.04 16.03 -4.55
CA PHE A 454 10.62 14.75 -5.12
C PHE A 454 10.50 14.86 -6.64
N LEU A 455 11.33 14.10 -7.35
CA LEU A 455 11.37 14.00 -8.80
C LEU A 455 10.77 12.64 -9.20
N PRO A 456 9.51 12.60 -9.68
CA PRO A 456 8.80 11.34 -9.91
C PRO A 456 9.51 10.41 -10.90
N GLY A 457 10.14 10.96 -11.94
CA GLY A 457 10.86 10.16 -12.94
C GLY A 457 12.10 9.50 -12.36
N LEU A 458 12.87 10.23 -11.54
CA LEU A 458 14.03 9.71 -10.82
C LEU A 458 13.63 8.59 -9.85
N ALA A 459 12.54 8.78 -9.10
CA ALA A 459 12.02 7.74 -8.21
C ALA A 459 11.69 6.46 -8.98
N ASP A 460 11.06 6.61 -10.15
CA ASP A 460 10.75 5.48 -11.03
C ASP A 460 12.04 4.83 -11.60
N ARG A 461 13.06 5.60 -11.99
CA ARG A 461 14.36 5.08 -12.48
C ARG A 461 15.10 4.27 -11.41
N ILE A 462 15.24 4.81 -10.19
CA ILE A 462 15.85 4.10 -9.05
C ILE A 462 15.13 2.76 -8.83
N ARG A 463 13.79 2.77 -8.91
CA ARG A 463 13.00 1.56 -8.72
C ARG A 463 13.17 0.55 -9.85
N VAL A 464 13.19 0.96 -11.12
CA VAL A 464 13.47 0.04 -12.25
C VAL A 464 14.85 -0.59 -12.10
N GLN A 465 15.86 0.19 -11.74
CA GLN A 465 17.21 -0.33 -11.52
C GLN A 465 17.25 -1.38 -10.39
N ALA A 466 16.52 -1.15 -9.29
CA ALA A 466 16.39 -2.13 -8.20
C ALA A 466 15.67 -3.40 -8.67
N ILE A 467 14.55 -3.27 -9.38
CA ILE A 467 13.80 -4.38 -9.96
C ILE A 467 14.69 -5.20 -10.89
N ASP A 468 15.43 -4.54 -11.78
CA ASP A 468 16.29 -5.20 -12.76
C ASP A 468 17.49 -5.88 -12.09
N ALA A 469 18.03 -5.33 -11.00
CA ALA A 469 19.09 -5.96 -10.23
C ALA A 469 18.61 -7.28 -9.58
N LEU A 470 17.47 -7.27 -8.89
CA LEU A 470 16.90 -8.47 -8.28
C LEU A 470 16.44 -9.50 -9.32
N ALA A 471 15.90 -9.05 -10.44
CA ALA A 471 15.52 -9.94 -11.53
C ALA A 471 16.75 -10.63 -12.16
N ARG A 472 17.89 -9.93 -12.27
CA ARG A 472 19.15 -10.53 -12.71
C ARG A 472 19.67 -11.56 -11.70
N GLU A 473 19.59 -11.29 -10.39
CA GLU A 473 19.99 -12.24 -9.34
C GLU A 473 19.28 -13.58 -9.50
N LEU A 474 17.94 -13.57 -9.66
CA LEU A 474 17.15 -14.78 -9.86
C LEU A 474 17.43 -15.48 -11.19
N ARG A 475 17.65 -14.74 -12.28
CA ARG A 475 17.97 -15.34 -13.59
C ARG A 475 19.34 -16.02 -13.58
N VAL A 476 20.34 -15.44 -12.91
CA VAL A 476 21.66 -16.06 -12.75
C VAL A 476 21.58 -17.33 -11.90
N ALA A 477 20.65 -17.38 -10.94
CA ALA A 477 20.39 -18.57 -10.14
C ALA A 477 19.66 -19.71 -10.91
N GLY A 478 19.31 -19.50 -12.19
CA GLY A 478 18.69 -20.53 -13.04
C GLY A 478 17.19 -20.71 -12.82
N ASP A 479 16.50 -19.66 -12.42
CA ASP A 479 15.08 -19.73 -12.07
C ASP A 479 14.16 -20.12 -13.22
N ASP A 480 13.24 -21.05 -12.94
CA ASP A 480 12.18 -21.45 -13.86
C ASP A 480 11.24 -20.27 -14.15
N PRO A 481 11.04 -19.88 -15.44
CA PRO A 481 10.09 -18.84 -15.83
C PRO A 481 8.69 -18.99 -15.24
N ALA A 482 8.21 -20.22 -15.03
CA ALA A 482 6.90 -20.46 -14.45
C ALA A 482 6.81 -20.00 -12.98
N THR A 483 7.91 -20.10 -12.22
CA THR A 483 7.96 -19.74 -10.79
C THR A 483 8.53 -18.35 -10.53
N PHE A 484 9.15 -17.74 -11.55
CA PHE A 484 9.86 -16.46 -11.45
C PHE A 484 9.04 -15.35 -10.76
N PRO A 485 7.75 -15.10 -11.08
CA PRO A 485 7.00 -14.01 -10.45
C PRO A 485 6.86 -14.17 -8.93
N ARG A 486 6.58 -15.39 -8.45
CA ARG A 486 6.48 -15.66 -7.00
C ARG A 486 7.83 -15.58 -6.31
N ARG A 487 8.89 -16.10 -6.94
CA ARG A 487 10.25 -16.00 -6.40
C ARG A 487 10.75 -14.56 -6.34
N PHE A 488 10.42 -13.76 -7.36
CA PHE A 488 10.71 -12.32 -7.36
C PHE A 488 9.95 -11.59 -6.26
N ALA A 489 8.63 -11.80 -6.13
CA ALA A 489 7.85 -11.18 -5.06
C ALA A 489 8.41 -11.56 -3.68
N ARG A 490 8.82 -12.82 -3.50
CA ARG A 490 9.47 -13.25 -2.26
C ARG A 490 10.80 -12.53 -2.01
N LEU A 491 11.68 -12.49 -3.02
CA LEU A 491 12.96 -11.79 -2.91
C LEU A 491 12.75 -10.30 -2.60
N TRP A 492 11.84 -9.62 -3.31
CA TRP A 492 11.51 -8.22 -3.03
C TRP A 492 11.02 -8.01 -1.60
N TYR A 493 10.10 -8.87 -1.13
CA TYR A 493 9.57 -8.84 0.22
C TYR A 493 10.70 -8.98 1.25
N ASP A 494 11.57 -9.98 1.08
CA ASP A 494 12.68 -10.24 1.99
C ASP A 494 13.67 -9.06 2.03
N ARG A 495 14.04 -8.49 0.88
CA ARG A 495 14.93 -7.29 0.82
C ARG A 495 14.29 -6.06 1.45
N SER A 496 12.99 -5.86 1.23
CA SER A 496 12.25 -4.74 1.81
C SER A 496 12.11 -4.89 3.33
N PHE A 497 11.84 -6.10 3.80
CA PHE A 497 11.74 -6.45 5.21
C PHE A 497 13.08 -6.26 5.92
N GLU A 498 14.16 -6.81 5.38
CA GLU A 498 15.52 -6.67 5.90
C GLU A 498 15.85 -5.19 6.15
N GLY A 499 15.65 -4.34 5.14
CA GLY A 499 15.99 -2.95 5.26
C GLY A 499 15.05 -2.14 6.17
N THR A 500 13.75 -2.16 5.89
CA THR A 500 12.80 -1.28 6.60
C THR A 500 12.40 -1.75 7.99
N ILE A 501 12.58 -3.04 8.33
CA ILE A 501 12.24 -3.56 9.65
C ILE A 501 13.53 -3.88 10.41
N HIS A 502 14.35 -4.79 9.89
CA HIS A 502 15.50 -5.28 10.65
C HIS A 502 16.60 -4.21 10.77
N LEU A 503 16.86 -3.44 9.71
CA LEU A 503 17.90 -2.40 9.72
C LEU A 503 17.38 -1.03 10.21
N HIS A 504 16.23 -0.57 9.72
CA HIS A 504 15.69 0.73 10.10
C HIS A 504 15.17 0.74 11.54
N GLU A 505 14.11 -0.01 11.82
CA GLU A 505 13.50 -0.06 13.15
C GLU A 505 14.44 -0.70 14.19
N GLY A 506 15.28 -1.64 13.74
CA GLY A 506 16.37 -2.17 14.57
C GLY A 506 17.35 -1.09 15.02
N ARG A 507 17.66 -0.10 14.17
CA ARG A 507 18.51 1.04 14.56
C ARG A 507 17.82 1.92 15.59
N HIS A 508 16.52 2.18 15.43
CA HIS A 508 15.73 2.91 16.43
C HIS A 508 15.80 2.25 17.81
N ALA A 509 15.61 0.94 17.88
CA ALA A 509 15.70 0.20 19.13
C ALA A 509 17.09 0.30 19.78
N LEU A 510 18.16 0.13 19.01
CA LEU A 510 19.53 0.25 19.52
C LEU A 510 19.86 1.68 19.98
N ASP A 511 19.41 2.69 19.24
CA ASP A 511 19.62 4.09 19.57
C ASP A 511 18.84 4.47 20.83
N GLN A 512 17.58 4.05 20.99
CA GLN A 512 16.79 4.30 22.20
C GLN A 512 17.37 3.61 23.45
N LEU A 513 18.02 2.45 23.30
CA LEU A 513 18.76 1.80 24.39
C LEU A 513 20.03 2.58 24.79
N SER A 514 20.66 3.27 23.82
CA SER A 514 21.94 3.95 24.00
C SER A 514 21.78 5.43 24.40
N TYR A 515 20.68 6.06 23.97
CA TYR A 515 20.42 7.49 24.07
C TYR A 515 19.06 7.71 24.75
N ALA A 516 19.07 7.87 26.07
CA ALA A 516 17.86 8.05 26.87
C ALA A 516 17.92 9.32 27.75
N GLY A 517 16.75 9.77 28.21
CA GLY A 517 16.63 10.94 29.09
C GLY A 517 17.20 12.21 28.44
N ALA A 518 18.13 12.88 29.12
CA ALA A 518 18.75 14.11 28.62
C ALA A 518 19.65 13.88 27.38
N GLN A 519 19.98 12.63 27.06
CA GLN A 519 20.76 12.27 25.87
C GLN A 519 19.90 11.73 24.74
N ALA A 520 18.57 11.70 24.90
CA ALA A 520 17.67 11.24 23.86
C ALA A 520 17.89 12.02 22.56
N LEU A 521 18.00 11.29 21.46
CA LEU A 521 18.11 11.87 20.12
C LEU A 521 16.76 12.49 19.73
N SER A 522 16.80 13.54 18.90
CA SER A 522 15.59 14.05 18.27
C SER A 522 15.04 13.04 17.26
N ASP A 523 13.73 13.14 16.98
CA ASP A 523 13.03 12.27 16.03
C ASP A 523 13.73 12.26 14.65
N ASP A 524 14.12 13.44 14.15
CA ASP A 524 14.82 13.57 12.87
C ASP A 524 16.25 12.98 12.88
N GLU A 525 16.95 13.00 14.01
CA GLU A 525 18.29 12.39 14.14
C GLU A 525 18.20 10.86 14.23
N LEU A 526 17.22 10.32 14.96
CA LEU A 526 16.91 8.88 14.97
C LEU A 526 16.64 8.38 13.55
N GLU A 527 15.75 9.07 12.85
CA GLU A 527 15.36 8.77 11.47
C GLU A 527 16.51 8.86 10.48
N TYR A 528 17.38 9.85 10.63
CA TYR A 528 18.56 9.99 9.79
C TYR A 528 19.53 8.81 9.98
N ARG A 529 19.82 8.43 11.23
CA ARG A 529 20.68 7.28 11.55
C ARG A 529 20.11 5.96 11.05
N ALA A 530 18.81 5.75 11.21
CA ALA A 530 18.13 4.56 10.70
C ALA A 530 18.28 4.43 9.17
N LYS A 531 18.17 5.52 8.42
CA LYS A 531 18.35 5.52 6.95
C LYS A 531 19.79 5.29 6.51
N LEU A 532 20.76 5.78 7.28
CA LEU A 532 22.15 5.43 7.07
C LEU A 532 22.37 3.92 7.26
N SER A 533 21.78 3.32 8.31
CA SER A 533 21.80 1.87 8.50
C SER A 533 21.16 1.10 7.33
N GLU A 534 20.02 1.57 6.80
CA GLU A 534 19.37 0.98 5.62
C GLU A 534 20.31 0.94 4.41
N LEU A 535 20.95 2.07 4.07
CA LEU A 535 21.85 2.12 2.92
C LEU A 535 23.15 1.35 3.14
N ARG A 536 23.70 1.38 4.35
CA ARG A 536 24.99 0.76 4.68
C ARG A 536 24.90 -0.76 4.77
N TYR A 537 23.92 -1.28 5.51
CA TYR A 537 23.87 -2.68 5.87
C TYR A 537 22.99 -3.52 4.96
N SER A 538 22.09 -2.90 4.18
CA SER A 538 21.21 -3.67 3.30
C SER A 538 22.01 -4.39 2.22
N THR A 539 21.59 -5.62 1.96
CA THR A 539 22.03 -6.38 0.78
C THR A 539 21.61 -5.70 -0.53
N SER A 540 20.56 -4.87 -0.53
CA SER A 540 20.04 -4.15 -1.70
C SER A 540 19.80 -2.66 -1.42
N PRO A 541 20.86 -1.83 -1.28
CA PRO A 541 20.75 -0.40 -0.95
C PRO A 541 19.87 0.37 -1.92
N ARG A 542 19.74 -0.05 -3.18
CA ARG A 542 18.87 0.60 -4.15
C ARG A 542 17.39 0.41 -3.88
N VAL A 543 17.00 -0.74 -3.33
CA VAL A 543 15.61 -0.96 -2.85
C VAL A 543 15.33 0.03 -1.71
N MET A 544 16.29 0.22 -0.80
CA MET A 544 16.18 1.15 0.32
C MET A 544 16.15 2.61 -0.13
N LEU A 545 17.03 2.99 -1.05
CA LEU A 545 17.02 4.33 -1.64
C LEU A 545 15.67 4.63 -2.28
N GLY A 546 15.03 3.66 -2.93
CA GLY A 546 13.68 3.82 -3.47
C GLY A 546 12.57 3.99 -2.42
N SER A 547 12.81 3.60 -1.16
CA SER A 547 11.91 3.85 -0.02
C SER A 547 12.16 5.23 0.61
N ILE A 548 13.44 5.57 0.81
CA ILE A 548 13.92 6.86 1.32
C ILE A 548 13.53 8.01 0.36
N TYR A 549 13.68 7.79 -0.94
CA TYR A 549 13.34 8.76 -1.98
C TYR A 549 11.84 8.78 -2.29
N GLY A 550 11.05 9.27 -1.33
CA GLY A 550 9.59 9.33 -1.40
C GLY A 550 9.00 10.75 -1.54
N ARG A 551 7.68 10.83 -1.72
CA ARG A 551 6.94 12.10 -1.88
C ARG A 551 7.00 13.03 -0.66
N LEU A 552 7.41 12.53 0.50
CA LEU A 552 7.42 13.25 1.77
C LEU A 552 8.80 13.85 2.13
N ILE A 553 9.74 13.88 1.19
CA ILE A 553 11.04 14.57 1.37
C ILE A 553 10.78 16.04 1.74
N GLY A 554 11.44 16.52 2.79
CA GLY A 554 11.28 17.89 3.27
C GLY A 554 9.96 18.18 4.00
N GLY A 555 9.18 17.14 4.32
CA GLY A 555 8.02 17.27 5.18
C GLY A 555 8.40 17.61 6.64
N THR A 556 7.40 17.94 7.46
CA THR A 556 7.60 18.38 8.87
C THR A 556 7.80 17.23 9.87
N THR A 557 7.67 15.98 9.43
CA THR A 557 7.92 14.77 10.24
C THR A 557 9.42 14.44 10.31
N GLY A 558 9.88 13.70 11.33
CA GLY A 558 11.27 13.22 11.40
C GLY A 558 11.71 12.47 10.14
N HIS A 559 10.86 11.60 9.57
CA HIS A 559 11.15 10.94 8.29
C HIS A 559 11.41 11.96 7.16
N GLY A 560 10.56 12.97 7.00
CA GLY A 560 10.68 13.98 5.95
C GLY A 560 11.97 14.78 6.05
N ILE A 561 12.30 15.25 7.25
CA ILE A 561 13.52 16.01 7.56
C ILE A 561 14.76 15.15 7.33
N ALA A 562 14.77 13.92 7.85
CA ALA A 562 15.89 12.98 7.70
C ALA A 562 16.11 12.57 6.23
N ASN A 563 15.04 12.37 5.46
CA ASN A 563 15.15 12.10 4.02
C ASN A 563 15.82 13.27 3.29
N GLU A 564 15.37 14.50 3.56
CA GLU A 564 15.95 15.69 2.94
C GLU A 564 17.44 15.84 3.27
N ARG A 565 17.79 15.67 4.56
CA ARG A 565 19.18 15.72 5.02
C ARG A 565 20.06 14.70 4.31
N LEU A 566 19.64 13.43 4.27
CA LEU A 566 20.39 12.37 3.59
C LEU A 566 20.59 12.66 2.10
N LEU A 567 19.58 13.20 1.42
CA LEU A 567 19.71 13.57 0.00
C LEU A 567 20.68 14.74 -0.21
N ARG A 568 20.70 15.72 0.70
CA ARG A 568 21.69 16.80 0.68
C ARG A 568 23.11 16.24 0.81
N ASP A 569 23.32 15.29 1.72
CA ASP A 569 24.62 14.67 1.94
C ASP A 569 25.07 13.81 0.74
N LEU A 570 24.15 13.03 0.15
CA LEU A 570 24.42 12.25 -1.07
C LEU A 570 24.82 13.17 -2.24
N ILE A 571 24.11 14.29 -2.43
CA ILE A 571 24.44 15.28 -3.48
C ILE A 571 25.78 15.97 -3.22
N ALA A 572 26.08 16.31 -1.96
CA ALA A 572 27.37 16.89 -1.60
C ALA A 572 28.50 15.91 -1.93
N TRP A 573 28.34 14.63 -1.57
CA TRP A 573 29.32 13.59 -1.90
C TRP A 573 29.50 13.42 -3.41
N MET A 574 28.40 13.38 -4.19
CA MET A 574 28.47 13.30 -5.66
C MET A 574 29.23 14.47 -6.28
N ARG A 575 29.10 15.68 -5.71
CA ARG A 575 29.79 16.87 -6.20
C ARG A 575 31.30 16.78 -5.98
N GLU A 576 31.70 16.28 -4.82
CA GLU A 576 33.11 16.11 -4.44
C GLU A 576 33.76 14.94 -5.18
N HIS A 577 32.99 13.90 -5.52
CA HIS A 577 33.47 12.65 -6.12
C HIS A 577 32.96 12.44 -7.55
N LYS A 578 32.74 13.52 -8.30
CA LYS A 578 32.17 13.48 -9.67
C LYS A 578 32.89 12.51 -10.61
N GLU A 579 34.21 12.34 -10.46
CA GLU A 579 35.02 11.44 -11.29
C GLU A 579 34.81 9.96 -10.94
N ALA A 580 34.32 9.67 -9.74
CA ALA A 580 33.99 8.31 -9.31
C ALA A 580 32.57 7.88 -9.71
N VAL A 581 31.70 8.82 -10.10
CA VAL A 581 30.30 8.53 -10.48
C VAL A 581 30.24 8.34 -11.99
N ASP A 582 30.03 7.08 -12.41
CA ASP A 582 29.96 6.74 -13.84
C ASP A 582 28.82 7.50 -14.55
N GLY A 583 29.15 8.11 -15.69
CA GLY A 583 28.22 8.91 -16.47
C GLY A 583 27.80 10.24 -15.86
N PHE A 584 28.44 10.72 -14.78
CA PHE A 584 28.08 11.99 -14.15
C PHE A 584 28.30 13.19 -15.08
N ASP A 585 27.26 14.02 -15.23
CA ASP A 585 27.28 15.25 -16.01
C ASP A 585 27.14 16.47 -15.09
N SER A 586 28.22 17.26 -15.00
CA SER A 586 28.24 18.49 -14.20
C SER A 586 27.32 19.60 -14.74
N GLY A 587 26.86 19.50 -15.99
CA GLY A 587 25.90 20.42 -16.60
C GLY A 587 24.44 20.12 -16.23
N ARG A 588 24.17 18.99 -15.57
CA ARG A 588 22.82 18.59 -15.12
C ARG A 588 22.66 18.76 -13.63
N CYS A 589 21.40 18.88 -13.20
CA CYS A 589 21.04 18.90 -11.78
C CYS A 589 21.58 17.63 -11.08
N GLN A 590 22.25 17.78 -9.94
CA GLN A 590 22.89 16.63 -9.27
C GLN A 590 21.86 15.65 -8.72
N LEU A 591 20.77 16.15 -8.13
CA LEU A 591 19.68 15.31 -7.65
C LEU A 591 19.11 14.43 -8.76
N CYS A 592 18.95 14.97 -9.96
CA CYS A 592 18.43 14.28 -11.15
C CYS A 592 19.28 13.08 -11.58
N GLN A 593 20.50 12.96 -11.03
CA GLN A 593 21.49 11.93 -11.34
C GLN A 593 21.74 11.00 -10.15
N LEU A 594 20.92 11.07 -9.09
CA LEU A 594 21.06 10.22 -7.90
C LEU A 594 21.04 8.73 -8.24
N ASP A 595 20.33 8.35 -9.32
CA ASP A 595 20.26 6.98 -9.84
C ASP A 595 21.58 6.46 -10.45
N LEU A 596 22.59 7.33 -10.62
CA LEU A 596 23.94 6.95 -11.05
C LEU A 596 24.80 6.37 -9.92
N LEU A 597 24.44 6.61 -8.65
CA LEU A 597 25.18 6.02 -7.54
C LEU A 597 25.04 4.48 -7.56
N SER A 598 26.19 3.80 -7.56
CA SER A 598 26.24 2.35 -7.39
C SER A 598 25.88 1.94 -5.96
N ASP A 599 25.47 0.68 -5.77
CA ASP A 599 25.16 0.16 -4.43
C ASP A 599 26.39 0.16 -3.51
N ALA A 600 27.61 0.08 -4.07
CA ALA A 600 28.84 0.22 -3.30
C ALA A 600 29.07 1.67 -2.85
N GLN A 601 28.78 2.65 -3.71
CA GLN A 601 28.88 4.07 -3.36
C GLN A 601 27.83 4.45 -2.32
N LEU A 602 26.57 3.99 -2.45
CA LEU A 602 25.54 4.22 -1.44
C LEU A 602 25.97 3.74 -0.05
N ARG A 603 26.56 2.53 0.04
CA ARG A 603 27.11 2.00 1.30
C ARG A 603 28.26 2.85 1.84
N MET A 604 29.21 3.21 0.97
CA MET A 604 30.38 4.02 1.32
C MET A 604 29.99 5.39 1.87
N VAL A 605 29.03 6.07 1.21
CA VAL A 605 28.53 7.37 1.68
C VAL A 605 27.88 7.19 3.04
N ALA A 606 26.98 6.22 3.19
CA ALA A 606 26.29 5.98 4.45
C ALA A 606 27.25 5.65 5.60
N GLU A 607 28.28 4.84 5.33
CA GLU A 607 29.35 4.55 6.27
C GLU A 607 30.15 5.79 6.67
N SER A 608 30.46 6.70 5.74
CA SER A 608 31.21 7.93 6.06
C SER A 608 30.42 8.93 6.91
N LEU A 609 29.09 8.89 6.81
CA LEU A 609 28.15 9.78 7.50
C LEU A 609 27.69 9.25 8.87
N ASP A 610 27.65 7.92 9.05
CA ASP A 610 27.17 7.30 10.30
C ASP A 610 28.18 7.57 11.44
N PRO A 611 27.79 8.26 12.52
CA PRO A 611 28.70 8.56 13.62
C PRO A 611 29.25 7.32 14.33
N GLU A 612 28.68 6.13 14.12
CA GLU A 612 29.17 4.88 14.73
C GLU A 612 30.38 4.26 14.05
N THR A 613 30.85 4.88 12.97
CA THR A 613 32.02 4.44 12.19
C THR A 613 33.26 5.29 12.43
N ARG A 614 33.06 6.45 13.05
CA ARG A 614 34.09 7.40 13.44
C ARG A 614 34.54 7.12 14.86
#